data_AF-A0A454JKZ1-F1
#
_entry.id   AF-A0A454JKZ1-F1
#
_cell.length_a   1.000
_cell.length_b   1.000
_cell.length_c   1.000
_cell.angle_alpha   90.00
_cell.angle_beta   90.00
_cell.angle_gamma   90.00
#
_symmetry.space_group_name_H-M   'P 1'
#
loop_
_entity.id
_entity.type
_entity.pdbx_description
1 polymer ?
#
loop_
_entity_poly.entity_id
_entity_poly.type
_entity_poly.pdbx_seq_one_letter_code
_entity_poly.pdbx_strand_id
1 'polypeptide(L)' 'MTPTSTGVRLAIDAAGSQSALGTALGVSQQRVSRWLQLGYVPLKRAIEIEALYGIPRRRLINPRILDLVDLKGADL' A
#
# COMPACT_ATOMS: atom_id res chain seq x y z
N MET A 1 -10.13 0.81 21.12
CA MET A 1 -10.16 0.32 19.72
C MET A 1 -8.99 0.96 18.99
N THR A 2 -7.87 0.24 18.80
CA THR A 2 -6.76 0.74 17.99
C THR A 2 -7.22 0.79 16.52
N PRO A 3 -7.13 1.94 15.83
CA PRO A 3 -7.48 1.98 14.42
C PRO A 3 -6.56 1.00 13.68
N THR A 4 -7.15 0.10 12.89
CA THR A 4 -6.41 -0.83 12.03
C THR A 4 -5.51 -0.02 11.10
N SER A 5 -4.21 0.06 11.40
CA SER A 5 -3.26 0.81 10.58
C SER A 5 -3.31 0.28 9.14
N THR A 6 -3.57 1.17 8.19
CA THR A 6 -3.61 0.83 6.76
C THR A 6 -2.25 0.28 6.32
N GLY A 7 -2.20 -0.57 5.29
CA GLY A 7 -0.90 -1.04 4.78
C GLY A 7 0.01 0.11 4.35
N VAL A 8 -0.55 1.23 3.92
CA VAL A 8 0.22 2.45 3.60
C VAL A 8 0.89 3.06 4.83
N ARG A 9 0.21 3.08 5.98
CA ARG A 9 0.83 3.49 7.26
C ARG A 9 2.02 2.61 7.59
N LEU A 10 1.85 1.28 7.50
CA LEU A 10 2.94 0.33 7.73
C LEU A 10 4.13 0.56 6.81
N ALA A 11 3.87 0.88 5.53
CA ALA A 11 4.93 1.20 4.56
C ALA A 11 5.67 2.49 4.91
N ILE A 12 4.96 3.51 5.38
CA ILE A 12 5.55 4.78 5.82
C ILE A 12 6.42 4.55 7.07
N ASP A 13 5.92 3.77 8.02
CA ASP A 13 6.64 3.47 9.26
C ASP A 13 7.91 2.64 8.96
N ALA A 14 7.83 1.64 8.07
CA ALA A 14 8.98 0.85 7.64
C ALA A 14 10.02 1.67 6.88
N ALA A 15 9.60 2.67 6.10
CA ALA A 15 10.50 3.60 5.42
C ALA A 15 11.04 4.70 6.36
N GLY A 16 10.44 4.88 7.54
CA GLY A 16 10.78 5.90 8.54
C GLY A 16 10.05 7.25 8.37
N SER A 17 9.59 7.60 7.16
CA SER A 17 8.74 8.78 6.94
C SER A 17 8.06 8.75 5.56
N GLN A 18 7.08 9.62 5.35
CA GLN A 18 6.46 9.77 4.02
C GLN A 18 7.44 10.28 2.96
N SER A 19 8.41 11.11 3.36
CA SER A 19 9.46 11.61 2.46
C SER A 19 10.41 10.48 2.07
N ALA A 20 10.87 9.68 3.04
CA ALA A 20 11.75 8.55 2.80
C ALA A 20 11.11 7.48 1.90
N LEU A 21 9.82 7.17 2.12
CA LEU A 21 9.07 6.28 1.22
C LEU A 21 8.96 6.87 -0.20
N GLY A 22 8.73 8.18 -0.30
CA GLY A 22 8.71 8.89 -1.58
C GLY A 22 10.03 8.75 -2.32
N THR A 23 11.16 9.03 -1.65
CA THR A 23 12.50 8.88 -2.20
C THR A 23 12.77 7.44 -2.65
N ALA A 24 12.46 6.44 -1.82
CA ALA A 24 12.68 5.03 -2.15
C ALA A 24 11.89 4.57 -3.39
N LEU A 25 10.69 5.14 -3.60
CA LEU A 25 9.83 4.82 -4.74
C LEU A 25 10.01 5.75 -5.95
N GLY A 26 10.85 6.78 -5.84
CA GLY A 26 11.02 7.79 -6.89
C GLY A 26 9.77 8.65 -7.14
N VAL A 27 9.04 8.98 -6.08
CA VAL A 27 7.82 9.81 -6.14
C VAL A 27 7.86 10.95 -5.12
N SER A 28 7.04 11.98 -5.32
CA SER A 28 6.92 13.06 -4.33
C SER A 28 6.25 12.58 -3.04
N GLN A 29 6.62 13.19 -1.91
CA GLN A 29 5.98 12.96 -0.61
C GLN A 29 4.47 13.25 -0.66
N GLN A 30 4.03 14.22 -1.46
CA GLN A 30 2.61 14.54 -1.66
C GLN A 30 1.81 13.36 -2.21
N ARG A 31 2.40 12.55 -3.11
CA ARG A 31 1.75 11.31 -3.60
C ARG A 31 1.59 10.29 -2.47
N VAL A 32 2.61 10.15 -1.62
CA VAL A 32 2.56 9.27 -0.45
C VAL A 32 1.49 9.73 0.54
N SER A 33 1.41 11.03 0.82
CA SER A 33 0.36 11.62 1.66
C SER A 33 -1.04 11.31 1.12
N ARG A 34 -1.23 11.43 -0.21
CA ARG A 34 -2.50 11.07 -0.84
C ARG A 34 -2.84 9.60 -0.68
N TRP A 35 -1.88 8.69 -0.83
CA TRP A 35 -2.10 7.26 -0.60
C TRP A 35 -2.43 6.96 0.85
N LEU A 36 -1.82 7.66 1.81
CA LEU A 36 -2.14 7.49 3.22
C LEU A 36 -3.58 7.89 3.52
N GLN A 37 -4.06 9.00 2.94
CA GLN A 37 -5.46 9.43 3.06
C GLN A 37 -6.44 8.43 2.43
N LEU A 38 -6.08 7.86 1.28
CA LEU A 38 -6.91 6.87 0.58
C LEU A 38 -6.85 5.48 1.23
N GLY A 39 -5.78 5.19 1.97
CA GLY A 39 -5.53 3.89 2.59
C GLY A 39 -4.93 2.83 1.67
N TYR A 40 -4.62 3.17 0.41
CA TYR A 40 -4.04 2.24 -0.57
C TYR A 40 -3.13 2.95 -1.59
N VAL A 41 -2.29 2.17 -2.28
CA VAL A 41 -1.40 2.58 -3.37
C VAL A 41 -1.80 1.95 -4.71
N PRO A 42 -1.33 2.48 -5.85
CA PRO A 42 -1.43 1.82 -7.14
C PRO A 42 -0.73 0.45 -7.15
N LEU A 43 -1.23 -0.52 -7.92
CA LEU A 43 -0.73 -1.90 -7.93
C LEU A 43 0.79 -2.00 -8.16
N LYS A 44 1.33 -1.22 -9.10
CA LYS A 44 2.80 -1.16 -9.34
C LYS A 44 3.57 -0.82 -8.07
N ARG A 45 3.07 0.15 -7.29
CA ARG A 45 3.71 0.60 -6.04
C ARG A 45 3.57 -0.42 -4.93
N ALA A 46 2.48 -1.20 -4.90
CA ALA A 46 2.34 -2.29 -3.95
C ALA A 46 3.41 -3.37 -4.14
N ILE A 47 3.77 -3.69 -5.38
CA ILE A 47 4.85 -4.65 -5.71
C ILE A 47 6.20 -4.10 -5.25
N GLU A 48 6.50 -2.84 -5.53
CA GLU A 48 7.75 -2.20 -5.11
C GLU A 48 7.87 -2.11 -3.59
N ILE A 49 6.80 -1.73 -2.88
CA ILE A 49 6.78 -1.66 -1.42
C ILE A 49 6.94 -3.06 -0.81
N GLU A 50 6.31 -4.09 -1.37
CA GLU A 50 6.48 -5.47 -0.91
C GLU A 50 7.94 -5.93 -1.08
N ALA A 51 8.57 -5.62 -2.22
CA ALA A 51 9.96 -5.95 -2.45
C ALA A 51 10.93 -5.21 -1.50
N LEU A 52 10.66 -3.95 -1.19
CA LEU A 52 11.53 -3.11 -0.35
C LEU A 52 11.34 -3.36 1.16
N TYR A 53 10.11 -3.62 1.60
CA TYR A 53 9.75 -3.60 3.02
C TYR A 53 9.06 -4.89 3.50
N GLY A 54 8.84 -5.87 2.63
CA GLY A 54 8.22 -7.16 2.99
C GLY A 54 6.73 -7.06 3.35
N ILE A 55 6.07 -5.94 3.06
CA ILE A 55 4.66 -5.75 3.38
C ILE A 55 3.80 -6.40 2.29
N PRO A 56 2.93 -7.36 2.63
CA PRO A 56 2.14 -8.07 1.63
C PRO A 56 1.30 -7.13 0.77
N ARG A 57 1.38 -7.25 -0.56
CA ARG A 57 0.68 -6.36 -1.51
C ARG A 57 -0.83 -6.30 -1.30
N ARG A 58 -1.43 -7.40 -0.80
CA ARG A 58 -2.87 -7.46 -0.44
C ARG A 58 -3.26 -6.48 0.67
N ARG A 59 -2.32 -6.00 1.49
CA ARG A 59 -2.57 -4.95 2.50
C ARG A 59 -2.44 -3.53 1.95
N LEU A 60 -1.88 -3.38 0.75
CA LEU A 60 -1.47 -2.10 0.17
C LEU A 60 -2.40 -1.61 -0.94
N ILE A 61 -3.15 -2.48 -1.61
CA ILE A 61 -3.96 -2.12 -2.77
C ILE A 61 -5.41 -1.80 -2.40
N ASN A 62 -6.14 -1.18 -3.33
CA ASN A 62 -7.53 -0.79 -3.15
C ASN A 62 -8.40 -2.02 -2.82
N PRO A 63 -9.18 -2.01 -1.72
CA PRO A 63 -10.05 -3.12 -1.34
C PRO A 63 -11.00 -3.56 -2.45
N ARG A 64 -11.55 -2.64 -3.24
CA ARG A 64 -12.44 -2.99 -4.35
C ARG A 64 -11.76 -3.83 -5.44
N ILE A 65 -10.44 -3.67 -5.60
CA ILE A 65 -9.66 -4.51 -6.53
C ILE A 65 -9.48 -5.91 -5.94
N LEU A 66 -9.28 -6.04 -4.63
CA LEU A 66 -9.20 -7.34 -3.96
C LEU A 66 -10.50 -8.11 -4.10
N ASP A 67 -11.63 -7.45 -3.88
CA ASP A 67 -12.96 -8.06 -4.01
C ASP A 67 -13.15 -8.64 -5.41
N LEU A 68 -12.74 -7.92 -6.46
CA LEU A 68 -12.82 -8.37 -7.85
C LEU A 68 -11.93 -9.58 -8.15
N VAL A 69 -10.79 -9.73 -7.47
CA VAL A 69 -9.87 -10.86 -7.66
C VAL A 69 -10.36 -12.08 -6.87
N ASP A 70 -10.83 -11.89 -5.63
CA ASP A 70 -11.32 -12.98 -4.78
C ASP A 70 -12.65 -13.57 -5.33
N LEU A 71 -13.50 -12.78 -6.01
CA LEU A 71 -14.71 -13.27 -6.69
C LEU A 71 -14.45 -14.31 -7.80
N LYS A 72 -13.22 -14.38 -8.34
CA LYS A 72 -12.85 -15.36 -9.38
C LYS A 72 -12.32 -16.69 -8.83
N GLY A 73 -12.11 -16.80 -7.52
CA GLY A 73 -11.56 -18.00 -6.88
C GLY A 73 -12.60 -19.03 -6.42
N ALA A 74 -13.90 -18.75 -6.59
CA ALA A 74 -14.98 -19.58 -6.06
C ALA A 74 -15.73 -20.43 -7.11
N ASP A 75 -15.39 -20.33 -8.40
CA ASP A 75 -16.16 -20.97 -9.49
C ASP A 75 -15.31 -21.48 -10.68
N LEU A 76 -14.16 -22.12 -10.41
CA LEU A 76 -13.43 -22.92 -11.42
C LEU A 76 -12.95 -24.25 -10.84
#